data_AF-A0A1G3H5F0-F1
#
_entry.id   AF-A0A1G3H5F0-F1
#
_cell.length_a   1.000
_cell.length_b   1.000
_cell.length_c   1.000
_cell.angle_alpha   90.00
_cell.angle_beta   90.00
_cell.angle_gamma   90.00
#
_symmetry.space_group_name_H-M   'P 1'
#
loop_
_entity.id
_entity.type
_entity.pdbx_description
1 polymer ?
#
loop_
_entity_poly.entity_id
_entity_poly.type
_entity_poly.pdbx_seq_one_letter_code
_entity_poly.pdbx_strand_id
1 'polypeptide(L)'
;MTKALLLLALLGLLTQPAARGQSTPARGPIHGTPTTPGINDMPLADYLGLLRQIAPAAEAGATDYLAAFERHCGRALTTTELRQAMSAGEGDPVLMGLIRASHLRDTAAREQLAGQIRCPARGVR
;
A
#
# COMPACT_ATOMS: atom_id res chain seq x y z
N MET A 1 32.13 -49.07 -7.31
CA MET A 1 30.96 -48.96 -8.20
C MET A 1 29.70 -48.39 -7.51
N THR A 2 29.74 -48.06 -6.22
CA THR A 2 28.60 -47.49 -5.46
C THR A 2 28.49 -45.96 -5.50
N LYS A 3 29.59 -45.23 -5.74
CA LYS A 3 29.57 -43.76 -5.87
C LYS A 3 28.88 -43.23 -7.13
N ALA A 4 28.91 -43.99 -8.23
CA ALA A 4 28.29 -43.58 -9.49
C ALA A 4 26.75 -43.59 -9.43
N LEU A 5 26.17 -44.53 -8.67
CA LEU A 5 24.71 -44.60 -8.48
C LEU A 5 24.15 -43.45 -7.64
N LEU A 6 24.94 -42.92 -6.69
CA LEU A 6 24.49 -41.82 -5.82
C LEU A 6 24.41 -40.48 -6.56
N LEU A 7 25.23 -40.27 -7.59
CA LEU A 7 25.19 -39.06 -8.43
C LEU A 7 23.99 -39.05 -9.39
N LEU A 8 23.54 -40.21 -9.88
CA LEU A 8 22.35 -40.33 -10.73
C LEU A 8 21.04 -40.05 -9.97
N ALA A 9 21.00 -40.31 -8.66
CA ALA A 9 19.81 -40.04 -7.84
C ALA A 9 19.61 -38.54 -7.55
N LEU A 10 20.68 -37.73 -7.48
CA LEU A 10 20.55 -36.28 -7.26
C LEU A 10 20.15 -35.50 -8.51
N LEU A 11 20.45 -35.99 -9.72
CA LEU A 11 20.14 -35.26 -10.95
C LEU A 11 18.66 -35.31 -11.36
N GLY A 12 17.86 -36.19 -10.76
CA GLY A 12 16.44 -36.37 -11.09
C GLY A 12 15.49 -35.30 -10.55
N LEU A 13 15.92 -34.44 -9.61
CA LEU A 13 15.04 -33.47 -8.96
C LEU A 13 14.96 -32.09 -9.65
N LEU A 14 15.75 -31.83 -10.69
CA LEU A 14 15.77 -30.52 -11.38
C LEU A 14 14.78 -30.41 -12.56
N THR A 15 14.06 -31.47 -12.91
CA THR A 15 13.13 -31.44 -14.04
C THR A 15 11.69 -31.25 -13.56
N GLN A 16 11.42 -30.13 -12.89
CA GLN A 16 10.05 -29.72 -12.61
C GLN A 16 9.44 -29.10 -13.88
N PRO A 17 8.37 -29.67 -14.46
CA PRO A 17 7.67 -29.02 -15.56
C PRO A 17 7.04 -27.72 -15.05
N ALA A 18 7.29 -26.62 -15.74
CA ALA A 18 6.63 -25.34 -15.51
C ALA A 18 5.11 -25.55 -15.53
N ALA A 19 4.48 -25.44 -14.36
CA ALA A 19 3.04 -25.38 -14.24
C ALA A 19 2.56 -24.18 -15.08
N ARG A 20 1.92 -24.46 -16.21
CA ARG A 20 1.24 -23.44 -17.00
C ARG A 20 0.11 -22.87 -16.13
N GLY A 21 0.31 -21.65 -15.64
CA GLY A 21 -0.76 -20.88 -15.02
C GLY A 21 -1.90 -20.73 -16.01
N GLN A 22 -3.03 -21.36 -15.72
CA GLN A 22 -4.27 -21.16 -16.46
C GLN A 22 -4.85 -19.81 -16.00
N SER A 23 -4.45 -18.72 -16.64
CA SER A 23 -5.18 -17.46 -16.54
C SER A 23 -6.38 -17.52 -17.48
N THR A 24 -7.52 -18.00 -16.98
CA THR A 24 -8.80 -17.84 -17.67
C THR A 24 -9.04 -16.34 -17.87
N PRO A 25 -9.27 -15.86 -19.11
CA PRO A 25 -9.73 -14.50 -19.28
C PRO A 25 -11.15 -14.42 -18.74
N ALA A 26 -11.33 -13.73 -17.61
CA ALA A 26 -12.65 -13.33 -17.13
C ALA A 26 -13.23 -12.28 -18.10
N ARG A 27 -13.73 -12.74 -19.26
CA ARG A 27 -14.40 -11.90 -20.25
C ARG A 27 -15.90 -11.94 -19.97
N GLY A 28 -16.28 -11.38 -18.82
CA GLY A 28 -17.67 -11.03 -18.51
C GLY A 28 -17.90 -9.55 -18.81
N PRO A 29 -19.12 -9.13 -19.20
CA PRO A 29 -19.44 -7.71 -19.28
C PRO A 29 -19.20 -7.08 -17.91
N ILE A 30 -18.29 -6.11 -17.84
CA ILE A 30 -18.21 -5.24 -16.67
C ILE A 30 -19.46 -4.37 -16.76
N HIS A 31 -20.50 -4.78 -16.04
CA HIS A 31 -21.72 -4.00 -15.91
C HIS A 31 -21.35 -2.59 -15.46
N GLY A 32 -21.72 -1.62 -16.31
CA GLY A 32 -21.44 -0.22 -16.12
C GLY A 32 -22.02 0.31 -14.81
N THR A 33 -21.21 1.18 -14.21
CA THR A 33 -21.52 2.14 -13.13
C THR A 33 -22.21 1.56 -11.90
N PRO A 34 -21.43 1.19 -10.86
CA PRO A 34 -21.98 1.21 -9.52
C PRO A 34 -22.39 2.66 -9.22
N THR A 35 -23.66 2.89 -8.86
CA THR A 35 -24.11 4.09 -8.13
C THR A 35 -23.56 4.11 -6.70
N THR A 36 -22.70 3.16 -6.34
CA THR A 36 -21.84 3.26 -5.17
C THR A 36 -21.00 4.53 -5.35
N PRO A 37 -21.01 5.48 -4.39
CA PRO A 37 -20.03 6.55 -4.39
C PRO A 37 -18.68 5.94 -4.70
N GLY A 38 -18.01 6.43 -5.74
CA GLY A 38 -16.67 5.94 -6.05
C GLY A 38 -15.84 6.10 -4.77
N ILE A 39 -14.85 5.25 -4.54
CA ILE A 39 -13.98 5.38 -3.34
C ILE A 39 -13.42 6.82 -3.25
N ASN A 40 -13.29 7.51 -4.39
CA ASN A 40 -12.93 8.92 -4.54
C ASN A 40 -13.86 9.93 -3.85
N ASP A 41 -15.17 9.64 -3.74
CA ASP A 41 -16.18 10.50 -3.13
C ASP A 41 -16.45 10.14 -1.66
N MET A 42 -15.73 9.15 -1.12
CA MET A 42 -15.91 8.69 0.25
C MET A 42 -15.37 9.71 1.26
N PRO A 43 -16.14 10.04 2.33
CA PRO A 43 -15.64 10.84 3.43
C PRO A 43 -14.34 10.27 4.01
N LEU A 44 -13.43 11.15 4.41
CA LEU A 44 -12.11 10.77 4.92
C LEU A 44 -12.22 9.82 6.13
N ALA A 45 -13.16 10.09 7.03
CA ALA A 45 -13.41 9.26 8.20
C ALA A 45 -13.81 7.83 7.84
N ASP A 46 -14.66 7.65 6.81
CA ASP A 46 -15.08 6.33 6.35
C ASP A 46 -13.91 5.57 5.71
N TYR A 47 -13.07 6.27 4.94
CA TYR A 47 -11.86 5.69 4.37
C TYR A 47 -10.87 5.23 5.46
N LEU A 48 -10.64 6.03 6.50
CA LEU A 48 -9.83 5.63 7.66
C LEU A 48 -10.47 4.44 8.39
N GLY A 49 -11.80 4.43 8.51
CA GLY A 49 -12.56 3.29 9.07
C GLY A 49 -12.27 1.97 8.34
N LEU A 50 -12.22 2.00 7.00
CA LEU A 50 -11.84 0.84 6.20
C LEU A 50 -10.37 0.46 6.39
N LEU A 51 -9.45 1.42 6.42
CA LEU A 51 -8.04 1.14 6.71
C LEU A 51 -7.89 0.43 8.05
N ARG A 52 -8.59 0.88 9.09
CA ARG A 52 -8.55 0.25 10.41
C ARG A 52 -9.03 -1.20 10.39
N GLN A 53 -10.03 -1.52 9.58
CA GLN A 53 -10.54 -2.88 9.41
C GLN A 53 -9.52 -3.80 8.70
N ILE A 54 -8.79 -3.27 7.72
CA ILE A 54 -7.83 -4.04 6.91
C ILE A 54 -6.48 -4.17 7.61
N ALA A 55 -5.97 -3.05 8.12
CA ALA A 55 -4.67 -2.93 8.76
C ALA A 55 -4.71 -1.75 9.76
N PRO A 56 -4.88 -2.01 11.07
CA PRO A 56 -4.92 -0.95 12.09
C PRO A 56 -3.71 -0.01 12.05
N ALA A 57 -2.52 -0.52 11.70
CA ALA A 57 -1.32 0.29 11.54
C ALA A 57 -1.40 1.26 10.34
N ALA A 58 -2.15 0.91 9.30
CA ALA A 58 -2.36 1.78 8.14
C ALA A 58 -3.22 2.99 8.51
N GLU A 59 -4.28 2.79 9.29
CA GLU A 59 -5.09 3.90 9.81
C GLU A 59 -4.28 4.78 10.76
N ALA A 60 -3.55 4.20 11.72
CA ALA A 60 -2.70 4.98 12.61
C ALA A 60 -1.63 5.81 11.86
N GLY A 61 -0.93 5.19 10.91
CA GLY A 61 0.08 5.89 10.09
C GLY A 61 -0.53 6.95 9.17
N ALA A 62 -1.72 6.71 8.61
CA ALA A 62 -2.44 7.70 7.82
C ALA A 62 -2.89 8.88 8.67
N THR A 63 -3.42 8.65 9.87
CA THR A 63 -3.82 9.72 10.80
C THR A 63 -2.63 10.60 11.20
N ASP A 64 -1.46 10.02 11.44
CA ASP A 64 -0.22 10.78 11.68
C ASP A 64 0.18 11.62 10.46
N TYR A 65 0.11 11.03 9.26
CA TYR A 65 0.43 11.73 8.02
C TYR A 65 -0.51 12.92 7.79
N LEU A 66 -1.81 12.74 8.00
CA LEU A 66 -2.83 13.80 7.89
C LEU A 66 -2.54 14.96 8.87
N ALA A 67 -2.29 14.63 10.14
CA ALA A 67 -1.99 15.63 11.16
C ALA A 67 -0.69 16.37 10.87
N ALA A 68 0.36 15.66 10.43
CA ALA A 68 1.61 16.29 10.05
C ALA A 68 1.44 17.16 8.79
N PHE A 69 0.72 16.68 7.79
CA PHE A 69 0.39 17.45 6.59
C PHE A 69 -0.33 18.76 6.90
N GLU A 70 -1.34 18.72 7.76
CA GLU A 70 -2.08 19.94 8.14
C GLU A 70 -1.17 20.95 8.86
N ARG A 71 -0.33 20.49 9.80
CA ARG A 71 0.63 21.34 10.50
C ARG A 71 1.67 21.96 9.56
N HIS A 72 2.19 21.20 8.59
CA HIS A 72 3.25 21.65 7.70
C HIS A 72 2.73 22.49 6.53
N CYS A 73 1.54 22.16 6.00
CA CYS A 73 1.03 22.73 4.75
C CYS A 73 -0.16 23.67 4.93
N GLY A 74 -0.68 23.81 6.16
CA GLY A 74 -1.74 24.76 6.51
C GLY A 74 -3.09 24.44 5.87
N ARG A 75 -3.32 23.19 5.45
CA ARG A 75 -4.59 22.71 4.93
C ARG A 75 -4.77 21.22 5.21
N ALA A 76 -6.02 20.78 5.29
CA ALA A 76 -6.34 19.36 5.31
C ALA A 76 -5.99 18.69 3.97
N LEU A 77 -5.52 17.44 4.06
CA LEU A 77 -5.37 16.54 2.93
C LEU A 77 -6.73 15.90 2.62
N THR A 78 -7.09 15.81 1.34
CA THR A 78 -8.36 15.18 0.93
C THR A 78 -8.26 13.65 0.90
N THR A 79 -9.39 12.95 0.92
CA THR A 79 -9.41 11.48 0.77
C THR A 79 -8.73 11.02 -0.53
N THR A 80 -8.90 11.78 -1.61
CA THR A 80 -8.28 11.45 -2.90
C THR A 80 -6.78 11.65 -2.91
N GLU A 81 -6.29 12.71 -2.29
CA GLU A 81 -4.85 12.92 -2.10
C GLU A 81 -4.24 11.83 -1.20
N LEU A 82 -4.90 11.45 -0.11
CA LEU A 82 -4.42 10.37 0.76
C LEU A 82 -4.34 9.04 0.02
N ARG A 83 -5.39 8.70 -0.75
CA ARG A 83 -5.42 7.47 -1.55
C ARG A 83 -4.31 7.47 -2.58
N GLN A 84 -4.11 8.60 -3.27
CA GLN A 84 -3.04 8.74 -4.25
C GLN A 84 -1.66 8.64 -3.58
N ALA A 85 -1.45 9.26 -2.43
CA ALA A 85 -0.24 9.08 -1.64
C ALA A 85 -0.05 7.62 -1.23
N MET A 86 -1.12 6.86 -0.97
CA MET A 86 -1.01 5.44 -0.62
C MET A 86 -0.70 4.53 -1.82
N SER A 87 -1.27 4.83 -3.00
CA SER A 87 -1.29 3.89 -4.13
C SER A 87 -0.46 4.32 -5.35
N ALA A 88 0.11 5.52 -5.37
CA ALA A 88 0.95 5.96 -6.49
C ALA A 88 2.33 5.28 -6.44
N GLY A 89 2.61 4.39 -7.40
CA GLY A 89 3.86 3.63 -7.41
C GLY A 89 3.98 2.76 -6.15
N GLU A 90 5.07 2.96 -5.39
CA GLU A 90 5.30 2.31 -4.09
C GLU A 90 4.60 3.02 -2.91
N GLY A 91 3.84 4.09 -3.21
CA GLY A 91 3.29 5.01 -2.23
C GLY A 91 4.27 6.13 -1.84
N ASP A 92 3.75 7.10 -1.10
CA ASP A 92 4.51 8.18 -0.50
C ASP A 92 5.41 7.58 0.59
N PRO A 93 6.74 7.80 0.52
CA PRO A 93 7.69 7.12 1.41
C PRO A 93 7.53 7.55 2.87
N VAL A 94 7.07 8.78 3.13
CA VAL A 94 6.79 9.25 4.50
C VAL A 94 5.55 8.56 5.03
N LEU A 95 4.48 8.47 4.24
CA LEU A 95 3.26 7.74 4.61
C LEU A 95 3.56 6.26 4.85
N MET A 96 4.23 5.57 3.94
CA MET A 96 4.59 4.16 4.10
C MET A 96 5.51 3.95 5.32
N GLY A 97 6.44 4.88 5.56
CA GLY A 97 7.26 4.91 6.75
C GLY A 97 6.43 5.02 8.03
N LEU A 98 5.44 5.92 8.08
CA LEU A 98 4.57 6.12 9.24
C LEU A 98 3.71 4.90 9.54
N ILE A 99 3.21 4.22 8.50
CA ILE A 99 2.48 2.96 8.63
C ILE A 99 3.38 1.89 9.26
N ARG A 100 4.63 1.76 8.77
CA ARG A 100 5.60 0.83 9.34
C ARG A 100 5.95 1.17 10.78
N ALA A 101 6.22 2.44 11.07
CA ALA A 101 6.56 2.90 12.42
C ALA A 101 5.39 2.69 13.39
N SER A 102 4.15 2.88 12.93
CA SER A 102 2.93 2.58 13.70
C SER A 102 2.81 1.08 13.99
N HIS A 103 3.06 0.22 13.00
CA HIS A 103 3.08 -1.22 13.19
C HIS A 103 4.13 -1.66 14.23
N LEU A 104 5.32 -1.07 14.17
CA LEU A 104 6.44 -1.36 15.09
C LEU A 104 6.33 -0.65 16.44
N ARG A 105 5.35 0.27 16.60
CA ARG A 105 5.21 1.15 17.78
C ARG A 105 6.47 2.00 18.04
N ASP A 106 7.16 2.38 16.97
CA ASP A 106 8.37 3.20 17.03
C ASP A 106 8.00 4.69 17.03
N THR A 107 7.90 5.27 18.24
CA THR A 107 7.51 6.67 18.41
C THR A 107 8.55 7.65 17.88
N ALA A 108 9.84 7.32 18.03
CA ALA A 108 10.92 8.16 17.52
C ALA A 108 10.91 8.24 15.99
N ALA A 109 10.73 7.10 15.32
CA ALA A 109 10.58 7.08 13.87
C ALA A 109 9.32 7.84 13.42
N ARG A 110 8.20 7.72 14.14
CA ARG A 110 6.96 8.48 13.83
C ARG A 110 7.21 9.98 13.85
N GLU A 111 7.85 10.51 14.90
CA GLU A 111 8.17 11.93 15.01
C GLU A 111 9.13 12.39 13.91
N GLN A 112 10.18 11.61 13.64
CA GLN A 112 11.15 11.94 12.60
C GLN A 112 10.53 11.93 11.20
N LEU A 113 9.64 10.99 10.90
CA LEU A 113 8.93 10.92 9.62
C LEU A 113 7.90 12.05 9.48
N ALA A 114 7.18 12.39 10.55
CA ALA A 114 6.25 13.52 10.55
C ALA A 114 6.96 14.85 10.19
N GLY A 115 8.20 15.04 10.61
CA GLY A 115 9.01 16.21 10.24
C GLY A 115 9.50 16.25 8.79
N GLN A 116 9.35 15.16 8.04
CA GLN A 116 9.81 15.05 6.64
C GLN A 116 8.72 15.36 5.61
N ILE A 117 7.51 15.70 6.07
CA ILE A 117 6.38 16.02 5.19
C ILE A 117 6.74 17.15 4.23
N ARG A 118 6.40 16.95 2.95
CA ARG A 118 6.56 17.93 1.89
C ARG A 118 5.20 18.45 1.47
N CYS A 119 5.09 19.76 1.35
CA CYS A 119 3.90 20.39 0.79
C CYS A 119 3.97 20.32 -0.73
N PRO A 120 2.87 19.96 -1.40
CA PRO A 120 2.82 20.02 -2.85
C PRO A 120 3.13 21.46 -3.28
N ALA A 121 3.96 21.60 -4.32
CA ALA A 121 4.21 22.90 -4.90
C ALA A 121 2.86 23.53 -5.22
N ARG A 122 2.68 24.80 -4.84
CA ARG A 122 1.49 25.58 -5.16
C ARG A 122 1.49 25.82 -6.67
N GLY A 123 1.06 24.81 -7.42
CA GLY A 123 1.05 24.83 -8.87
C GLY A 123 0.02 25.83 -9.36
N VAL A 124 0.48 26.74 -10.22
CA VAL A 124 -0.35 27.45 -11.19
C VAL A 124 -1.30 26.43 -11.81
N ARG A 125 -2.60 26.67 -11.59
CA ARG A 125 -3.68 25.80 -12.04
C ARG A 125 -3.96 26.04 -13.51
#